data_AF-A0A853F0D3-F1
#
_entry.id   AF-A0A853F0D3-F1
#
_cell.length_a   1.000
_cell.length_b   1.000
_cell.length_c   1.000
_cell.angle_alpha   90.00
_cell.angle_beta   90.00
_cell.angle_gamma   90.00
#
_symmetry.space_group_name_H-M   'P 1'
#
loop_
_entity.id
_entity.type
_entity.pdbx_description
1 polymer ?
#
loop_
_entity_poly.entity_id
_entity_poly.type
_entity_poly.pdbx_seq_one_letter_code
_entity_poly.pdbx_strand_id
1 'polypeptide(L)' 'MIENINIEHYKCFEEFKIEGLDRINIISGKNNVGKTALLEAFLLTQDMLSNYC' A
#
# COMPACT_ATOMS: atom_id res chain seq x y z
N MET A 1 -8.39 6.66 9.52
CA MET A 1 -8.16 5.23 9.27
C MET A 1 -8.06 5.07 7.76
N ILE A 2 -7.16 4.23 7.26
CA ILE A 2 -7.02 4.06 5.81
C ILE A 2 -8.05 3.03 5.36
N GLU A 3 -9.02 3.44 4.55
CA GLU A 3 -10.11 2.58 4.06
C GLU A 3 -9.85 2.09 2.63
N ASN A 4 -9.18 2.91 1.82
CA ASN A 4 -8.93 2.65 0.41
C ASN A 4 -7.53 3.13 0.05
N ILE A 5 -6.89 2.40 -0.87
CA ILE A 5 -5.55 2.73 -1.39
C ILE A 5 -5.56 2.53 -2.89
N ASN A 6 -4.95 3.48 -3.59
CA ASN A 6 -4.70 3.41 -5.01
C ASN A 6 -3.19 3.62 -5.25
N ILE A 7 -2.57 2.70 -5.98
CA ILE A 7 -1.15 2.72 -6.31
C ILE A 7 -1.04 2.68 -7.84
N GLU A 8 -0.46 3.73 -8.41
CA GLU A 8 -0.24 3.85 -9.84
C GLU A 8 1.26 4.06 -10.10
N HIS A 9 1.78 3.37 -11.13
CA HIS A 9 3.16 3.50 -11.59
C HIS A 9 4.24 3.38 -10.50
N TYR A 10 4.07 2.45 -9.56
CA TYR A 10 5.01 2.21 -8.47
C TYR A 10 5.54 0.77 -8.48
N LYS A 11 6.84 0.62 -8.73
CA LYS A 11 7.52 -0.68 -8.81
C LYS A 11 6.81 -1.65 -9.76
N CYS A 12 6.25 -2.75 -9.23
CA CYS A 12 5.56 -3.78 -10.00
C CYS A 12 4.06 -3.49 -10.21
N PHE A 13 3.55 -2.37 -9.70
CA PHE A 13 2.16 -1.96 -9.86
C PHE A 13 2.08 -0.90 -10.96
N GLU A 14 1.50 -1.28 -12.11
CA GLU A 14 1.06 -0.30 -13.11
C GLU A 14 -0.19 0.41 -12.60
N GLU A 15 -1.19 -0.35 -12.15
CA GLU A 15 -2.39 0.09 -11.46
C GLU A 15 -2.78 -0.98 -10.42
N PHE A 16 -2.98 -0.58 -9.16
CA PHE A 16 -3.37 -1.48 -8.08
C PHE A 16 -4.25 -0.78 -7.06
N LYS A 17 -5.44 -1.36 -6.82
CA LYS A 17 -6.46 -0.80 -5.93
C LYS A 17 -6.83 -1.79 -4.83
N ILE A 18 -6.90 -1.30 -3.60
CA ILE A 18 -7.51 -2.02 -2.47
C ILE A 18 -8.63 -1.14 -1.91
N GLU A 19 -9.79 -1.75 -1.73
CA GLU A 19 -10.95 -1.15 -1.08
C GLU A 19 -11.34 -1.96 0.17
N GLY A 20 -12.00 -1.31 1.13
CA GLY A 20 -12.54 -1.98 2.31
C GLY A 20 -11.47 -2.45 3.31
N LEU A 21 -10.36 -1.71 3.41
CA LEU A 21 -9.38 -1.94 4.47
C LEU A 21 -10.00 -1.61 5.83
N ASP A 22 -9.80 -2.52 6.79
CA ASP A 22 -10.27 -2.37 8.16
C ASP A 22 -9.07 -2.37 9.14
N ARG A 23 -9.33 -2.50 10.44
CA ARG A 23 -8.32 -2.40 11.50
C ARG A 23 -7.24 -3.47 11.37
N ILE A 24 -7.61 -4.64 10.87
CA ILE A 24 -6.71 -5.77 10.63
C ILE A 24 -6.93 -6.27 9.22
N ASN A 25 -5.87 -6.26 8.41
CA ASN A 25 -5.87 -6.80 7.05
C ASN A 25 -4.75 -7.83 6.92
N ILE A 26 -5.02 -8.94 6.24
CA ILE A 26 -4.03 -10.00 6.00
C ILE A 26 -3.59 -9.94 4.53
N ILE A 27 -2.31 -9.67 4.30
CA ILE A 27 -1.72 -9.66 2.97
C ILE A 27 -0.94 -10.96 2.77
N SER A 28 -1.41 -11.82 1.88
CA SER A 28 -0.79 -13.12 1.56
C SER A 28 -0.53 -13.26 0.06
N GLY A 29 0.30 -14.23 -0.32
CA GLY A 29 0.64 -14.52 -1.72
C GLY A 29 2.05 -15.10 -1.87
N LYS A 30 2.40 -15.53 -3.09
CA LYS A 30 3.73 -16.08 -3.40
C LYS A 30 4.83 -15.04 -3.20
N ASN A 31 6.08 -15.49 -3.08
CA ASN A 31 7.22 -14.56 -3.01
C ASN A 31 7.33 -13.74 -4.30
N ASN A 32 7.86 -12.53 -4.17
CA ASN A 32 8.14 -11.62 -5.29
C ASN A 32 6.91 -11.08 -6.04
N VAL A 33 5.68 -11.33 -5.59
CA VAL A 33 4.44 -10.82 -6.23
C VAL A 33 4.10 -9.36 -5.89
N GLY A 34 4.98 -8.64 -5.18
CA GLY A 34 4.75 -7.24 -4.82
C GLY A 34 4.30 -6.97 -3.38
N LYS A 35 4.27 -7.97 -2.48
CA LYS A 35 3.88 -7.74 -1.07
C LYS A 35 4.76 -6.71 -0.36
N THR A 36 6.08 -6.80 -0.53
CA THR A 36 7.01 -5.81 0.04
C THR A 36 6.81 -4.44 -0.59
N ALA A 37 6.62 -4.38 -1.92
CA ALA A 37 6.30 -3.13 -2.62
C ALA A 37 5.01 -2.48 -2.08
N LEU A 38 3.98 -3.28 -1.77
CA LEU A 38 2.73 -2.79 -1.20
C LEU A 38 2.96 -2.14 0.18
N LEU A 39 3.73 -2.79 1.06
CA LEU A 39 4.04 -2.24 2.39
C LEU A 39 4.93 -0.99 2.31
N GLU A 40 5.87 -0.94 1.36
CA GLU A 40 6.68 0.24 1.12
C GLU A 40 5.85 1.44 0.63
N ALA A 41 4.85 1.20 -0.24
CA ALA A 41 3.93 2.25 -0.64
C ALA A 41 3.17 2.83 0.57
N PHE A 42 2.74 2.00 1.52
CA PHE A 42 2.10 2.48 2.76
C PHE A 42 3.06 3.34 3.58
N LEU A 43 4.31 2.91 3.75
CA LEU A 43 5.31 3.66 4.52
C LEU A 43 5.59 5.02 3.89
N LEU A 44 5.79 5.09 2.56
CA LEU A 44 6.02 6.36 1.86
C LEU A 44 4.87 7.36 2.07
N THR A 45 3.62 6.89 2.03
CA THR A 45 2.47 7.76 2.31
C THR A 45 2.43 8.25 3.75
N GLN A 46 2.80 7.40 4.71
CA GLN A 46 2.86 7.78 6.13
C GLN A 46 3.97 8.81 6.39
N ASP A 47 5.17 8.56 5.85
CA ASP A 47 6.30 9.48 5.97
C ASP A 47 5.92 10.83 5.37
N MET A 48 5.33 10.85 4.17
CA MET A 48 4.87 12.07 3.53
C MET A 48 3.90 12.84 4.44
N LEU A 49 2.85 12.19 4.95
CA LEU A 49 1.88 12.82 5.86
C LEU A 49 2.52 13.37 7.14
N SER A 50 3.49 12.64 7.72
CA SER A 50 4.19 13.08 8.93
C SER A 50 5.09 14.30 8.72
N ASN A 51 5.59 14.51 7.50
CA ASN A 51 6.43 15.66 7.17
C ASN A 51 5.62 16.93 6.82
N TYR A 52 4.30 16.81 6.66
CA TYR A 52 3.39 17.95 6.45
C TYR A 52 2.69 18.42 7.73
N CYS A 53 2.96 17.78 8.87
CA CYS A 53 2.41 18.15 10.19
C CYS A 53 3.49 18.76 11.09
#